data_AF-A0A928T879-F1
#
_entry.id   AF-A0A928T879-F1
#
_cell.length_a   1.000
_cell.length_b   1.000
_cell.length_c   1.000
_cell.angle_alpha   90.00
_cell.angle_beta   90.00
_cell.angle_gamma   90.00
#
_symmetry.space_group_name_H-M   'P 1'
#
loop_
_entity.id
_entity.type
_entity.pdbx_description
1 polymer ?
#
loop_
_entity_poly.entity_id
_entity_poly.type
_entity_poly.pdbx_seq_one_letter_code
_entity_poly.pdbx_strand_id
1 'polypeptide(L)'
;MKTPLFRLAVFLLCLPAMSALAQREGFDTTVTRKTEITIIEILAPPPQLETAKKKKGGGTDSTERAGVKPDGSAAKVNASKKAVVFDNLFFKLDSAELRDRASELQVDDIAAALKSAKLKDGAFLIEGHTCDIGEDEYNMKLSALRAETIRQMLIRRGISGDRLMVLGFGEKELVESVKDGDTPAQAETKRMKSRRVVLRRLVPETTAKK
;
A
#
# COMPACT_ATOMS: atom_id res chain seq x y z
N MET A 1 -39.49 -35.84 70.10
CA MET A 1 -38.15 -36.25 70.59
C MET A 1 -37.54 -37.24 69.59
N LYS A 2 -36.29 -36.98 69.18
CA LYS A 2 -35.29 -37.89 68.59
C LYS A 2 -35.33 -38.16 67.07
N THR A 3 -34.45 -37.46 66.37
CA THR A 3 -33.68 -37.91 65.19
C THR A 3 -32.77 -39.11 65.54
N PRO A 4 -32.26 -39.88 64.56
CA PRO A 4 -30.91 -39.60 64.01
C PRO A 4 -30.80 -39.81 62.47
N LEU A 5 -30.10 -38.96 61.72
CA LEU A 5 -28.65 -38.95 61.47
C LEU A 5 -28.16 -40.10 60.55
N PHE A 6 -28.01 -39.83 59.25
CA PHE A 6 -27.01 -40.51 58.42
C PHE A 6 -26.32 -39.49 57.50
N ARG A 7 -25.00 -39.45 57.63
CA ARG A 7 -24.06 -38.66 56.85
C ARG A 7 -23.93 -39.23 55.43
N LEU A 8 -23.91 -38.39 54.41
CA LEU A 8 -23.11 -38.67 53.23
C LEU A 8 -22.49 -37.37 52.71
N ALA A 9 -21.16 -37.35 52.71
CA ALA A 9 -20.33 -36.26 52.26
C ALA A 9 -20.45 -36.11 50.74
N VAL A 10 -20.78 -34.90 50.28
CA VAL A 10 -20.58 -34.51 48.88
C VAL A 10 -19.25 -33.77 48.82
N PHE A 11 -18.35 -34.38 48.07
CA PHE A 11 -16.98 -33.95 47.80
C PHE A 11 -16.92 -32.53 47.24
N LEU A 12 -16.13 -31.70 47.92
CA LEU A 12 -15.52 -30.49 47.40
C LEU A 12 -14.60 -30.86 46.23
N LEU A 13 -15.08 -30.72 44.99
CA LEU A 13 -14.24 -30.77 43.79
C LEU A 13 -13.94 -29.34 43.34
N CYS A 14 -12.80 -28.88 43.83
CA CYS A 14 -12.05 -27.74 43.33
C CYS A 14 -11.72 -27.98 41.84
N LEU A 15 -12.28 -27.16 40.94
CA LEU A 15 -11.83 -27.04 39.56
C LEU A 15 -10.98 -25.77 39.43
N PRO A 16 -9.65 -25.88 39.29
CA PRO A 16 -8.83 -24.79 38.82
C PRO A 16 -8.71 -24.91 37.29
N ALA A 17 -9.38 -24.04 36.54
CA ALA A 17 -9.10 -23.94 35.12
C ALA A 17 -9.35 -22.51 34.63
N MET A 18 -8.26 -21.74 34.59
CA MET A 18 -7.95 -20.78 33.53
C MET A 18 -9.13 -20.00 32.94
N SER A 19 -9.46 -18.86 33.53
CA SER A 19 -9.79 -17.72 32.68
C SER A 19 -8.47 -16.99 32.41
N ALA A 20 -7.74 -17.57 31.47
CA ALA A 20 -6.52 -17.03 30.93
C ALA A 20 -6.81 -15.63 30.37
N LEU A 21 -6.15 -14.64 30.97
CA LEU A 21 -5.33 -13.70 30.23
C LEU A 21 -5.94 -13.20 28.90
N ALA A 22 -7.02 -12.42 28.99
CA ALA A 22 -7.39 -11.52 27.90
C ALA A 22 -6.46 -10.29 27.92
N GLN A 23 -5.15 -10.51 27.83
CA GLN A 23 -4.24 -9.50 27.30
C GLN A 23 -4.45 -9.50 25.79
N ARG A 24 -5.51 -8.79 25.37
CA ARG A 24 -5.55 -8.21 24.03
C ARG A 24 -4.35 -7.28 23.96
N GLU A 25 -3.29 -7.74 23.32
CA GLU A 25 -2.22 -6.91 22.77
C GLU A 25 -2.88 -5.68 22.14
N GLY A 26 -2.76 -4.54 22.82
CA GLY A 26 -3.27 -3.27 22.33
C GLY A 26 -2.49 -2.92 21.09
N PHE A 27 -3.06 -3.22 19.93
CA PHE A 27 -2.57 -2.71 18.66
C PHE A 27 -2.53 -1.18 18.77
N ASP A 28 -1.33 -0.60 18.72
CA ASP A 28 -1.11 0.83 18.98
C ASP A 28 -1.75 1.68 17.89
N THR A 29 -3.01 2.05 18.12
CA THR A 29 -3.81 2.89 17.22
C THR A 29 -3.19 4.28 16.96
N THR A 30 -2.23 4.72 17.79
CA THR A 30 -1.57 6.02 17.66
C THR A 30 -0.63 6.04 16.45
N VAL A 31 0.11 4.94 16.24
CA VAL A 31 1.05 4.79 15.12
C VAL A 31 0.29 4.73 13.79
N THR A 32 -0.81 3.97 13.74
CA THR A 32 -1.69 3.89 12.56
C THR A 32 -2.27 5.27 12.21
N ARG A 33 -2.80 6.02 13.18
CA ARG A 33 -3.34 7.37 12.92
C ARG A 33 -2.28 8.33 12.39
N LYS A 34 -1.06 8.30 12.91
CA LYS A 34 0.04 9.15 12.43
C LYS A 34 0.37 8.83 10.97
N THR A 35 0.45 7.54 10.63
CA THR A 35 0.75 7.05 9.28
C THR A 35 -0.35 7.44 8.29
N GLU A 36 -1.62 7.24 8.66
CA GLU A 36 -2.78 7.64 7.86
C GLU A 36 -2.77 9.15 7.55
N ILE A 37 -2.49 9.99 8.55
CA ILE A 37 -2.44 11.46 8.38
C ILE A 37 -1.36 11.85 7.38
N THR A 38 -0.16 11.26 7.47
CA THR A 38 0.93 11.53 6.54
C THR A 38 0.58 11.11 5.10
N ILE A 39 -0.03 9.94 4.91
CA ILE A 39 -0.48 9.48 3.59
C ILE A 39 -1.52 10.46 3.00
N ILE A 40 -2.47 10.88 3.83
CA ILE A 40 -3.51 11.82 3.42
C ILE A 40 -2.90 13.16 3.01
N GLU A 41 -1.91 13.68 3.75
CA GLU A 41 -1.27 14.95 3.43
C GLU A 41 -0.49 14.90 2.11
N ILE A 42 0.17 13.78 1.83
CA ILE A 42 0.94 13.59 0.59
C ILE A 42 0.03 13.49 -0.64
N LEU A 43 -1.09 12.78 -0.51
CA LEU A 43 -2.01 12.47 -1.62
C LEU A 43 -3.19 13.45 -1.76
N ALA A 44 -3.45 14.28 -0.74
CA ALA A 44 -4.47 15.31 -0.83
C ALA A 44 -4.10 16.31 -1.94
N PRO A 45 -5.10 16.88 -2.65
CA PRO A 45 -4.77 17.92 -3.61
C PRO A 45 -4.23 19.13 -2.83
N PRO A 46 -3.28 19.89 -3.39
CA PRO A 46 -2.81 21.09 -2.73
C PRO A 46 -4.01 22.01 -2.45
N PRO A 47 -4.05 22.68 -1.27
CA PRO A 47 -5.13 23.60 -0.94
C PRO A 47 -5.21 24.65 -2.05
N GLN A 48 -6.33 24.71 -2.75
CA GLN A 48 -6.57 25.74 -3.75
C GLN A 48 -6.79 27.06 -3.01
N LEU A 49 -5.79 27.93 -2.99
CA LEU A 49 -5.98 29.33 -2.64
C LEU A 49 -6.91 29.93 -3.71
N GLU A 50 -8.19 30.08 -3.37
CA GLU A 50 -9.10 30.92 -4.13
C GLU A 50 -8.53 32.34 -4.16
N THR A 51 -7.92 32.74 -5.28
CA THR A 51 -8.13 34.04 -5.93
C THR A 51 -7.26 34.19 -7.18
N ALA A 52 -7.93 34.44 -8.30
CA ALA A 52 -7.56 35.36 -9.38
C ALA A 52 -6.06 35.51 -9.77
N LYS A 53 -5.66 34.85 -10.86
CA LYS A 53 -5.34 35.51 -12.15
C LYS A 53 -4.71 34.51 -13.11
N LYS A 54 -5.27 34.46 -14.32
CA LYS A 54 -4.75 33.82 -15.52
C LYS A 54 -3.31 34.32 -15.80
N LYS A 55 -2.29 33.63 -15.31
CA LYS A 55 -0.93 33.70 -15.85
C LYS A 55 -0.69 32.44 -16.67
N LYS A 56 -0.50 32.62 -17.98
CA LYS A 56 0.07 31.60 -18.87
C LYS A 56 1.43 31.20 -18.30
N GLY A 57 1.64 29.90 -18.09
CA GLY A 57 2.87 29.32 -17.51
C GLY A 57 2.70 28.63 -16.15
N GLY A 58 1.51 28.15 -15.80
CA GLY A 58 1.27 27.44 -14.54
C GLY A 58 1.80 26.00 -14.60
N GLY A 59 2.96 25.75 -14.00
CA GLY A 59 3.50 24.40 -13.83
C GLY A 59 2.53 23.53 -13.04
N THR A 60 1.86 22.62 -13.73
CA THR A 60 1.00 21.61 -13.11
C THR A 60 1.87 20.64 -12.32
N ASP A 61 1.55 20.41 -11.05
CA ASP A 61 2.23 19.47 -10.13
C ASP A 61 2.01 17.97 -10.50
N SER A 62 1.79 17.72 -11.79
CA SER A 62 1.55 16.42 -12.40
C SER A 62 2.70 16.02 -13.32
N THR A 63 2.81 14.74 -13.62
CA THR A 63 3.78 14.16 -14.55
C THR A 63 3.11 13.02 -15.31
N GLU A 64 3.37 12.93 -16.61
CA GLU A 64 2.92 11.80 -17.44
C GLU A 64 3.66 10.53 -17.01
N ARG A 65 2.90 9.48 -16.75
CA ARG A 65 3.39 8.16 -16.35
C ARG A 65 3.03 7.18 -17.47
N ALA A 66 4.04 6.61 -18.11
CA ALA A 66 3.89 5.65 -19.20
C ALA A 66 4.39 4.28 -18.76
N GLY A 67 3.49 3.30 -18.66
CA GLY A 67 3.80 1.96 -18.19
C GLY A 67 2.93 0.89 -18.86
N VAL A 68 2.99 -0.32 -18.33
CA VAL A 68 2.30 -1.50 -18.88
C VAL A 68 1.21 -1.96 -17.92
N LYS A 69 -0.01 -2.16 -18.41
CA LYS A 69 -1.11 -2.71 -17.62
C LYS A 69 -0.90 -4.21 -17.37
N PRO A 70 -1.61 -4.84 -16.42
CA PRO A 70 -1.49 -6.27 -16.15
C PRO A 70 -1.78 -7.19 -17.36
N ASP A 71 -2.54 -6.71 -18.34
CA ASP A 71 -2.84 -7.39 -19.60
C ASP A 71 -1.72 -7.27 -20.67
N GLY A 72 -0.62 -6.58 -20.35
CA GLY A 72 0.50 -6.33 -21.26
C GLY A 72 0.33 -5.12 -22.18
N SER A 73 -0.83 -4.44 -22.15
CA SER A 73 -1.04 -3.25 -22.98
C SER A 73 -0.35 -2.01 -22.39
N ALA A 74 0.22 -1.17 -23.26
CA ALA A 74 0.82 0.09 -22.86
C ALA A 74 -0.26 1.13 -22.52
N ALA A 75 -0.03 1.94 -21.50
CA ALA A 75 -0.92 3.03 -21.14
C ALA A 75 -0.16 4.24 -20.58
N LYS A 76 -0.77 5.41 -20.74
CA LYS A 76 -0.26 6.69 -20.26
C LYS A 76 -1.31 7.37 -19.38
N VAL A 77 -0.87 7.92 -18.25
CA VAL A 77 -1.74 8.67 -17.35
C VAL A 77 -1.04 9.87 -16.73
N ASN A 78 -1.81 10.89 -16.40
CA ASN A 78 -1.34 12.03 -15.63
C ASN A 78 -1.50 11.75 -14.14
N ALA A 79 -0.41 11.78 -13.39
CA ALA A 79 -0.39 11.54 -11.94
C ALA A 79 0.38 12.63 -11.19
N SER A 80 0.13 12.78 -9.90
CA SER A 80 0.84 13.72 -9.03
C SER A 80 2.33 13.40 -8.94
N LYS A 81 3.17 14.44 -8.86
CA LYS A 81 4.62 14.26 -8.57
C LYS A 81 4.85 13.68 -7.18
N LYS A 82 4.02 14.07 -6.21
CA LYS A 82 3.97 13.46 -4.88
C LYS A 82 3.49 12.02 -4.97
N ALA A 83 4.12 11.16 -4.20
CA ALA A 83 3.88 9.73 -4.18
C ALA A 83 4.05 9.17 -2.77
N VAL A 84 3.30 8.13 -2.47
CA VAL A 84 3.45 7.32 -1.25
C VAL A 84 4.13 6.02 -1.64
N VAL A 85 5.29 5.74 -1.05
CA VAL A 85 6.04 4.50 -1.27
C VAL A 85 5.62 3.49 -0.20
N PHE A 86 5.45 2.24 -0.60
CA PHE A 86 5.21 1.14 0.32
C PHE A 86 6.55 0.64 0.90
N ASP A 87 7.02 1.29 1.97
CA ASP A 87 8.37 1.09 2.52
C ASP A 87 8.67 -0.35 3.02
N ASN A 88 7.65 -1.11 3.45
CA ASN A 88 7.82 -2.43 4.07
C ASN A 88 6.97 -3.49 3.37
N LEU A 89 6.85 -3.40 2.05
CA LEU A 89 6.07 -4.32 1.24
C LEU A 89 6.98 -5.37 0.60
N PHE A 90 6.92 -6.58 1.13
CA PHE A 90 7.75 -7.69 0.68
C PHE A 90 6.93 -8.73 -0.07
N PHE A 91 7.43 -9.11 -1.25
CA PHE A 91 6.88 -10.19 -2.06
C PHE A 91 7.66 -11.49 -1.84
N LYS A 92 7.01 -12.63 -2.08
CA LYS A 92 7.71 -13.91 -2.20
C LYS A 92 8.66 -13.87 -3.41
N LEU A 93 9.69 -14.72 -3.38
CA LEU A 93 10.65 -14.80 -4.46
C LEU A 93 9.92 -15.07 -5.78
N ASP A 94 10.26 -14.27 -6.79
CA ASP A 94 9.73 -14.37 -8.15
C ASP A 94 8.19 -14.40 -8.24
N SER A 95 7.52 -13.75 -7.29
CA SER A 95 6.08 -13.77 -7.17
C SER A 95 5.48 -12.38 -7.00
N ALA A 96 4.18 -12.30 -7.28
CA ALA A 96 3.32 -11.16 -6.97
C ALA A 96 2.59 -11.33 -5.63
N GLU A 97 2.80 -12.43 -4.91
CA GLU A 97 2.22 -12.66 -3.60
C GLU A 97 3.01 -11.97 -2.49
N LEU A 98 2.31 -11.41 -1.49
CA LEU A 98 2.94 -10.87 -0.30
C LEU A 98 3.51 -11.97 0.58
N ARG A 99 4.66 -11.66 1.19
CA ARG A 99 5.45 -12.61 1.97
C ARG A 99 5.03 -12.68 3.43
N ASP A 100 4.62 -11.56 4.01
CA ASP A 100 4.44 -11.43 5.46
C ASP A 100 3.22 -10.58 5.85
N ARG A 101 2.79 -10.74 7.11
CA ARG A 101 1.66 -10.00 7.68
C ARG A 101 1.93 -8.50 7.79
N ALA A 102 3.19 -8.09 7.96
CA ALA A 102 3.55 -6.68 8.03
C ALA A 102 3.26 -5.94 6.71
N SER A 103 3.53 -6.60 5.59
CA SER A 103 3.17 -6.11 4.25
C SER A 103 1.65 -5.94 4.11
N GLU A 104 0.87 -6.87 4.65
CA GLU A 104 -0.60 -6.77 4.62
C GLU A 104 -1.12 -5.62 5.49
N LEU A 105 -0.50 -5.38 6.66
CA LEU A 105 -0.84 -4.27 7.55
C LEU A 105 -0.56 -2.91 6.88
N GLN A 106 0.52 -2.79 6.12
CA GLN A 106 0.77 -1.56 5.35
C GLN A 106 -0.32 -1.30 4.31
N VAL A 107 -0.88 -2.35 3.70
CA VAL A 107 -2.04 -2.23 2.81
C VAL A 107 -3.31 -1.84 3.59
N ASP A 108 -3.47 -2.32 4.83
CA ASP A 108 -4.56 -1.90 5.73
C ASP A 108 -4.50 -0.38 6.01
N ASP A 109 -3.33 0.15 6.36
CA ASP A 109 -3.12 1.59 6.65
C ASP A 109 -3.44 2.47 5.43
N ILE A 110 -2.99 2.04 4.25
CA ILE A 110 -3.28 2.76 3.00
C ILE A 110 -4.77 2.71 2.67
N ALA A 111 -5.42 1.57 2.86
CA ALA A 111 -6.86 1.47 2.63
C ALA A 111 -7.65 2.37 3.59
N ALA A 112 -7.22 2.49 4.85
CA ALA A 112 -7.84 3.41 5.81
C ALA A 112 -7.67 4.88 5.36
N ALA A 113 -6.46 5.27 4.95
CA ALA A 113 -6.20 6.60 4.42
C ALA A 113 -7.05 6.92 3.16
N LEU A 114 -7.18 5.98 2.23
CA LEU A 114 -7.95 6.13 0.99
C LEU A 114 -9.47 6.23 1.19
N LYS A 115 -9.97 5.83 2.37
CA LYS A 115 -11.37 6.01 2.79
C LYS A 115 -11.63 7.36 3.45
N SER A 116 -10.59 8.10 3.82
CA SER A 116 -10.74 9.40 4.46
C SER A 116 -11.52 10.37 3.58
N ALA A 117 -12.22 11.33 4.21
CA ALA A 117 -13.03 12.32 3.51
C ALA A 117 -12.23 13.16 2.49
N LYS A 118 -10.91 13.30 2.67
CA LYS A 118 -10.04 14.05 1.75
C LYS A 118 -9.64 13.26 0.50
N LEU A 119 -9.66 11.93 0.57
CA LEU A 119 -9.18 11.03 -0.50
C LEU A 119 -10.29 10.19 -1.14
N LYS A 120 -11.46 10.06 -0.50
CA LYS A 120 -12.57 9.19 -0.94
C LYS A 120 -13.05 9.43 -2.38
N ASP A 121 -12.93 10.65 -2.88
CA ASP A 121 -13.37 11.03 -4.24
C ASP A 121 -12.21 11.06 -5.25
N GLY A 122 -10.99 10.73 -4.80
CA GLY A 122 -9.80 10.65 -5.65
C GLY A 122 -9.69 9.32 -6.40
N ALA A 123 -9.03 9.37 -7.56
CA ALA A 123 -8.50 8.20 -8.25
C ALA A 123 -6.97 8.13 -8.08
N PHE A 124 -6.42 6.92 -8.11
CA PHE A 124 -5.04 6.64 -7.76
C PHE A 124 -4.40 5.68 -8.76
N LEU A 125 -3.11 5.87 -8.99
CA LEU A 125 -2.25 5.02 -9.77
C LEU A 125 -1.37 4.21 -8.82
N ILE A 126 -1.38 2.90 -8.98
CA ILE A 126 -0.48 1.96 -8.32
C ILE A 126 0.58 1.56 -9.33
N GLU A 127 1.83 1.86 -8.99
CA GLU A 127 2.98 1.61 -9.84
C GLU A 127 3.81 0.47 -9.27
N GLY A 128 4.09 -0.54 -10.09
CA GLY A 128 5.03 -1.60 -9.74
C GLY A 128 6.41 -1.34 -10.32
N HIS A 129 7.45 -1.66 -9.56
CA HIS A 129 8.85 -1.55 -9.98
C HIS A 129 9.64 -2.81 -9.62
N THR A 130 10.61 -3.18 -10.44
CA THR A 130 11.56 -4.28 -10.21
C THR A 130 12.99 -3.78 -10.10
N CYS A 131 13.91 -4.70 -9.80
CA CYS A 131 15.35 -4.46 -9.92
C CYS A 131 15.85 -4.75 -11.34
N ASP A 132 17.13 -4.45 -11.56
CA ASP A 132 17.94 -4.63 -12.78
C ASP A 132 18.31 -6.10 -13.11
N ILE A 133 17.58 -7.07 -12.55
CA ILE A 133 17.84 -8.50 -12.79
C ILE A 133 16.65 -9.07 -13.54
N GLY A 134 16.93 -9.74 -14.65
CA GLY A 134 15.93 -10.38 -15.51
C GLY A 134 15.81 -9.68 -16.86
N GLU A 135 14.93 -10.18 -17.70
CA GLU A 135 14.61 -9.54 -18.99
C GLU A 135 13.61 -8.39 -18.79
N ASP A 136 13.76 -7.32 -19.59
CA ASP A 136 12.89 -6.15 -19.54
C ASP A 136 11.40 -6.50 -19.60
N GLU A 137 11.00 -7.36 -20.55
CA GLU A 137 9.61 -7.77 -20.74
C GLU A 137 9.07 -8.55 -19.54
N TYR A 138 9.91 -9.42 -18.97
CA TYR A 138 9.59 -10.15 -17.75
C TYR A 138 9.37 -9.19 -16.58
N ASN A 139 10.29 -8.25 -16.39
CA ASN A 139 10.25 -7.25 -15.34
C ASN A 139 9.03 -6.31 -15.47
N MET A 140 8.66 -5.94 -16.69
CA MET A 140 7.43 -5.19 -16.97
C MET A 140 6.18 -5.94 -16.53
N LYS A 141 6.08 -7.23 -16.88
CA LYS A 141 4.92 -8.04 -16.50
C LYS A 141 4.87 -8.29 -15.00
N LEU A 142 6.01 -8.65 -14.39
CA LEU A 142 6.09 -8.93 -12.95
C LEU A 142 5.74 -7.69 -12.11
N SER A 143 6.25 -6.52 -12.49
CA SER A 143 5.89 -5.27 -11.81
C SER A 143 4.40 -4.96 -11.92
N ALA A 144 3.79 -5.11 -13.11
CA ALA A 144 2.36 -4.90 -13.29
C ALA A 144 1.52 -5.86 -12.43
N LEU A 145 1.91 -7.14 -12.36
CA LEU A 145 1.24 -8.15 -11.53
C LEU A 145 1.34 -7.83 -10.03
N ARG A 146 2.51 -7.38 -9.55
CA ARG A 146 2.69 -6.97 -8.15
C ARG A 146 1.77 -5.81 -7.78
N ALA A 147 1.69 -4.79 -8.64
CA ALA A 147 0.79 -3.67 -8.45
C ALA A 147 -0.69 -4.10 -8.51
N GLU A 148 -1.03 -5.07 -9.37
CA GLU A 148 -2.37 -5.65 -9.43
C GLU A 148 -2.74 -6.41 -8.14
N THR A 149 -1.81 -7.16 -7.54
CA THR A 149 -2.05 -7.79 -6.22
C THR A 149 -2.46 -6.74 -5.19
N ILE A 150 -1.74 -5.61 -5.14
CA ILE A 150 -2.07 -4.52 -4.21
C ILE A 150 -3.43 -3.91 -4.53
N ARG A 151 -3.76 -3.70 -5.81
CA ARG A 151 -5.09 -3.25 -6.23
C ARG A 151 -6.19 -4.19 -5.70
N GLN A 152 -6.04 -5.50 -5.92
CA GLN A 152 -7.00 -6.49 -5.46
C GLN A 152 -7.14 -6.50 -3.93
N MET A 153 -6.04 -6.35 -3.21
CA MET A 153 -6.07 -6.26 -1.76
C MET A 153 -6.76 -5.00 -1.24
N LEU A 154 -6.60 -3.85 -1.90
CA LEU A 154 -7.32 -2.62 -1.60
C LEU A 154 -8.82 -2.75 -1.92
N ILE A 155 -9.18 -3.42 -3.02
CA ILE A 155 -10.58 -3.70 -3.37
C ILE A 155 -11.25 -4.57 -2.31
N ARG A 156 -10.58 -5.63 -1.83
CA ARG A 156 -11.08 -6.46 -0.73
C ARG A 156 -11.29 -5.68 0.57
N ARG A 157 -10.58 -4.56 0.74
CA ARG A 157 -10.74 -3.63 1.87
C ARG A 157 -11.83 -2.58 1.62
N GLY A 158 -12.57 -2.65 0.51
CA GLY A 158 -13.70 -1.78 0.20
C GLY A 158 -13.35 -0.51 -0.56
N ILE A 159 -12.17 -0.43 -1.19
CA ILE A 159 -11.87 0.64 -2.15
C ILE A 159 -12.47 0.26 -3.51
N SER A 160 -13.21 1.18 -4.16
CA SER A 160 -13.74 0.91 -5.50
C SER A 160 -12.61 0.68 -6.50
N GLY A 161 -12.70 -0.39 -7.29
CA GLY A 161 -11.71 -0.73 -8.31
C GLY A 161 -11.56 0.32 -9.41
N ASP A 162 -12.62 1.11 -9.67
CA ASP A 162 -12.62 2.18 -10.68
C ASP A 162 -11.74 3.37 -10.26
N ARG A 163 -11.47 3.49 -8.96
CA ARG A 163 -10.56 4.50 -8.41
C ARG A 163 -9.11 4.07 -8.49
N LEU A 164 -8.81 2.84 -8.90
CA LEU A 164 -7.47 2.25 -8.85
C LEU A 164 -7.02 1.83 -10.24
N MET A 165 -6.05 2.55 -10.78
CA MET A 165 -5.33 2.13 -11.99
C MET A 165 -4.00 1.49 -11.61
N VAL A 166 -3.56 0.51 -12.41
CA VAL A 166 -2.29 -0.21 -12.22
C VAL A 166 -1.42 -0.04 -13.46
N LEU A 167 -0.14 0.25 -13.25
CA LEU A 167 0.90 0.20 -14.28
C LEU A 167 2.19 -0.43 -13.72
N GLY A 168 2.80 -1.32 -14.50
CA GLY A 168 4.15 -1.82 -14.30
C GLY A 168 5.17 -0.97 -15.05
N PHE A 169 6.30 -0.72 -14.39
CA PHE A 169 7.43 0.05 -14.94
C PHE A 169 8.70 -0.81 -15.10
N GLY A 170 8.65 -2.08 -14.68
CA GLY A 170 9.80 -2.96 -14.65
C GLY A 170 10.98 -2.30 -13.96
N GLU A 171 12.13 -2.36 -14.61
CA GLU A 171 13.38 -1.77 -14.14
C GLU A 171 13.66 -0.36 -14.69
N LYS A 172 12.72 0.26 -15.43
CA LYS A 172 12.97 1.57 -16.06
C LYS A 172 13.21 2.70 -15.07
N GLU A 173 12.75 2.55 -13.83
CA GLU A 173 12.85 3.56 -12.78
C GLU A 173 13.48 3.00 -11.50
N LEU A 174 14.73 2.55 -11.64
CA LEU A 174 15.57 2.21 -10.50
C LEU A 174 15.72 3.42 -9.58
N VAL A 175 15.61 3.19 -8.27
CA VAL A 175 15.91 4.24 -7.27
C VAL A 175 17.40 4.59 -7.32
N GLU A 176 18.22 3.56 -7.51
CA GLU A 176 19.66 3.66 -7.57
C GLU A 176 20.18 2.54 -8.48
N SER A 177 20.98 2.89 -9.49
CA SER A 177 21.60 1.93 -10.37
C SER A 177 22.77 1.22 -9.69
N VAL A 178 22.88 -0.08 -9.92
CA VAL A 178 24.10 -0.85 -9.61
C VAL A 178 25.22 -0.35 -10.53
N LYS A 179 26.41 -0.16 -9.97
CA LYS A 179 27.58 0.40 -10.65
C LYS A 179 28.75 -0.57 -10.62
N ASP A 180 29.65 -0.43 -11.59
CA ASP A 180 30.91 -1.15 -11.62
C ASP A 180 31.73 -0.81 -10.35
N GLY A 181 32.00 -1.82 -9.53
CA GLY A 181 32.66 -1.69 -8.23
C GLY A 181 31.77 -1.85 -7.01
N ASP A 182 30.44 -1.96 -7.18
CA ASP A 182 29.57 -2.36 -6.08
C ASP A 182 29.90 -3.79 -5.62
N THR A 183 30.04 -3.97 -4.32
CA THR A 183 30.04 -5.30 -3.71
C THR A 183 28.66 -5.96 -3.89
N PRO A 184 28.56 -7.31 -3.86
CA PRO A 184 27.28 -7.99 -3.93
C PRO A 184 26.25 -7.49 -2.91
N ALA A 185 26.69 -7.12 -1.70
CA ALA A 185 25.82 -6.57 -0.65
C ALA A 185 25.30 -5.16 -0.98
N GLN A 186 26.12 -4.30 -1.59
CA GLN A 186 25.71 -2.96 -2.03
C GLN A 186 24.72 -3.06 -3.18
N ALA A 187 25.02 -3.89 -4.18
CA ALA A 187 24.12 -4.14 -5.30
C ALA A 187 22.75 -4.64 -4.80
N GLU A 188 22.73 -5.62 -3.90
CA GLU A 188 21.48 -6.14 -3.35
C GLU A 188 20.70 -5.09 -2.55
N THR A 189 21.37 -4.23 -1.80
CA THR A 189 20.72 -3.12 -1.08
C THR A 189 20.02 -2.15 -2.05
N LYS A 190 20.66 -1.82 -3.17
CA LYS A 190 20.07 -0.97 -4.22
C LYS A 190 18.87 -1.63 -4.91
N ARG A 191 18.97 -2.93 -5.15
CA ARG A 191 17.89 -3.75 -5.71
C ARG A 191 16.69 -3.83 -4.78
N MET A 192 16.91 -4.02 -3.48
CA MET A 192 15.84 -3.97 -2.47
C MET A 192 15.05 -2.67 -2.55
N LYS A 193 15.72 -1.51 -2.63
CA LYS A 193 15.04 -0.21 -2.76
C LYS A 193 14.22 -0.10 -4.06
N SER A 194 14.68 -0.72 -5.14
CA SER A 194 14.00 -0.63 -6.44
C SER A 194 12.80 -1.57 -6.56
N ARG A 195 12.80 -2.71 -5.84
CA ARG A 195 11.68 -3.65 -5.73
C ARG A 195 10.58 -3.07 -4.83
N ARG A 196 9.81 -2.11 -5.36
CA ARG A 196 8.82 -1.33 -4.62
C ARG A 196 7.49 -1.21 -5.35
N VAL A 197 6.46 -0.88 -4.60
CA VAL A 197 5.18 -0.39 -5.12
C VAL A 197 5.01 1.05 -4.68
N VAL A 198 4.43 1.88 -5.56
CA VAL A 198 4.22 3.31 -5.32
C VAL A 198 2.77 3.67 -5.61
N LEU A 199 2.16 4.48 -4.74
CA LEU A 199 0.83 5.03 -4.93
C LEU A 199 0.93 6.52 -5.27
N ARG A 200 0.28 6.93 -6.36
CA ARG A 200 0.14 8.33 -6.75
C ARG A 200 -1.33 8.68 -6.91
N ARG A 201 -1.66 9.96 -6.76
CA ARG A 201 -2.99 10.44 -7.12
C ARG A 201 -3.05 10.69 -8.63
N LEU A 202 -4.09 10.19 -9.28
CA LEU A 202 -4.38 10.55 -10.67
C LEU A 202 -4.91 11.97 -10.73
N VAL A 203 -4.41 12.72 -11.71
CA VAL A 203 -4.84 14.09 -11.99
C VAL A 203 -5.70 14.00 -13.25
N PRO A 204 -7.02 14.30 -13.17
CA PRO A 204 -7.87 14.28 -14.34
C PRO A 204 -7.34 15.28 -15.35
N GLU A 205 -7.31 14.89 -16.63
CA GLU A 205 -7.01 15.82 -17.70
C GLU A 205 -8.07 16.92 -17.63
N THR A 206 -7.62 18.17 -17.47
CA THR A 206 -8.53 19.30 -17.48
C THR A 206 -9.00 19.45 -18.92
N THR A 207 -10.09 18.76 -19.28
CA THR A 207 -10.81 19.05 -20.52
C THR A 207 -11.27 20.50 -20.40
N ALA A 208 -10.52 21.40 -21.03
CA ALA A 208 -10.97 22.75 -21.28
C ALA A 208 -12.31 22.63 -22.00
N LYS A 209 -13.41 22.93 -21.29
CA LYS A 209 -14.72 23.11 -21.92
C LYS A 209 -14.52 24.15 -23.01
N LYS A 210 -14.67 23.70 -24.26
CA LYS A 210 -14.66 24.55 -25.45
C LYS A 210 -15.97 25.29 -25.57
#